data_AF-A0A1D9Q0X4-F1
#
_entry.id   AF-A0A1D9Q0X4-F1
#
_cell.length_a   1.000
_cell.length_b   1.000
_cell.length_c   1.000
_cell.angle_alpha   90.00
_cell.angle_beta   90.00
_cell.angle_gamma   90.00
#
_symmetry.space_group_name_H-M   'P 1'
#
loop_
_entity.id
_entity.type
_entity.pdbx_description
1 polymer ?
#
loop_
_entity_poly.entity_id
_entity_poly.type
_entity_poly.pdbx_seq_one_letter_code
_entity_poly.pdbx_strand_id
1 'polypeptide(L)'
;MHGLRYGEVVDWKACLAHRADILGFPKARLVLEAQAYLMSSLRKVVDGILQGVDTNASPAAEKWNSMVLMGFRHTNVVKLWSPYTNQAFSLPPSFSISTLISLAQTRLEATAWGWLKNECEHVKSIHDRFRDNIAQSENLLTKYDKALGALELLVVNKVNRRAGLLGQRTSQRPGCSHNYIITRRSQDQGPDILETRRKGGLRSDEKYLFENDLLDYCVFNLRARPDRQANLDPKENRLPLDHALLFSLRENHLAKSSFKEKSRVDEILSSDLSDLAACHEILVAISLHRPQSHARTLDEVKQSEKRKPWKAFGLRYFTNNECSKLGKALFKDFYEIQLPSDRKNMAWLDRTKSSRKALEAFW
;
A
#
# COMPACT_ATOMS: atom_id res chain seq x y z
N MET A 1 24.51 -5.98 -1.02
CA MET A 1 25.23 -5.57 -2.25
C MET A 1 24.80 -4.17 -2.65
N HIS A 2 25.57 -3.15 -2.28
CA HIS A 2 25.33 -1.75 -2.66
C HIS A 2 26.62 -0.93 -2.49
N GLY A 3 26.65 0.27 -3.08
CA GLY A 3 27.79 1.19 -2.96
C GLY A 3 28.99 0.81 -3.83
N LEU A 4 30.12 1.48 -3.57
CA LEU A 4 31.36 1.34 -4.35
C LEU A 4 32.00 -0.06 -4.28
N ARG A 5 31.55 -0.91 -3.36
CA ARG A 5 32.07 -2.26 -3.10
C ARG A 5 31.25 -3.37 -3.75
N TYR A 6 30.37 -3.02 -4.68
CA TYR A 6 29.55 -4.00 -5.41
C TYR A 6 30.45 -4.97 -6.21
N GLY A 7 30.28 -6.27 -5.98
CA GLY A 7 31.07 -7.32 -6.65
C GLY A 7 32.39 -7.68 -5.96
N GLU A 8 32.74 -7.01 -4.87
CA GLU A 8 33.94 -7.34 -4.09
C GLU A 8 33.77 -8.67 -3.35
N VAL A 9 34.82 -9.51 -3.39
CA VAL A 9 34.87 -10.76 -2.63
C VAL A 9 35.22 -10.42 -1.18
N VAL A 10 34.37 -10.83 -0.25
CA VAL A 10 34.53 -10.57 1.18
C VAL A 10 34.34 -11.84 1.98
N ASP A 11 34.95 -11.90 3.17
CA ASP A 11 34.80 -13.03 4.07
C ASP A 11 33.34 -13.24 4.48
N TRP A 12 32.93 -14.50 4.52
CA TRP A 12 31.55 -14.84 4.87
C TRP A 12 31.28 -14.56 6.36
N LYS A 13 30.27 -13.74 6.63
CA LYS A 13 29.76 -13.44 7.98
C LYS A 13 28.26 -13.66 8.03
N ALA A 14 27.81 -14.56 8.91
CA ALA A 14 26.40 -14.96 9.03
C ALA A 14 25.43 -13.77 9.17
N CYS A 15 25.74 -12.81 10.04
CA CYS A 15 24.90 -11.64 10.29
C CYS A 15 24.74 -10.76 9.04
N LEU A 16 25.81 -10.57 8.26
CA LEU A 16 25.77 -9.77 7.03
C LEU A 16 25.03 -10.51 5.90
N ALA A 17 25.16 -11.83 5.85
CA ALA A 17 24.47 -12.67 4.87
C ALA A 17 22.95 -12.71 5.11
N HIS A 18 22.52 -12.82 6.37
CA HIS A 18 21.10 -12.80 6.75
C HIS A 18 20.43 -11.44 6.47
N ARG A 19 21.18 -10.34 6.48
CA ARG A 19 20.70 -8.99 6.12
C ARG A 19 20.83 -8.64 4.65
N ALA A 20 21.28 -9.59 3.81
CA ALA A 20 21.53 -9.39 2.39
C ALA A 20 22.55 -8.29 2.04
N ASP A 21 23.42 -7.93 2.98
CA ASP A 21 24.54 -7.02 2.72
C ASP A 21 25.62 -7.71 1.89
N ILE A 22 25.89 -8.99 2.21
CA ILE A 22 26.72 -9.90 1.42
C ILE A 22 25.87 -11.08 0.91
N LEU A 23 26.30 -11.73 -0.16
CA LEU A 23 25.65 -12.93 -0.67
C LEU A 23 26.57 -14.14 -0.50
N GLY A 24 26.01 -15.25 -0.02
CA GLY A 24 26.71 -16.52 -0.07
C GLY A 24 26.99 -16.90 -1.52
N PHE A 25 28.14 -17.52 -1.78
CA PHE A 25 28.63 -17.83 -3.12
C PHE A 25 27.59 -18.50 -4.05
N PRO A 26 26.83 -19.53 -3.62
CA PRO A 26 25.82 -20.15 -4.49
C PRO A 26 24.72 -19.18 -4.92
N LYS A 27 24.30 -18.29 -4.01
CA LYS A 27 23.26 -17.28 -4.28
C LYS A 27 23.81 -16.14 -5.13
N ALA A 28 25.05 -15.73 -4.89
CA ALA A 28 25.74 -14.74 -5.72
C ALA A 28 25.89 -15.22 -7.16
N ARG A 29 26.26 -16.49 -7.37
CA ARG A 29 26.33 -17.11 -8.70
C ARG A 29 24.99 -17.06 -9.43
N LEU A 30 23.90 -17.48 -8.78
CA LEU A 30 22.56 -17.42 -9.38
C LEU A 30 22.14 -15.99 -9.73
N VAL A 31 22.46 -15.02 -8.89
CA VAL A 31 22.18 -13.60 -9.16
C VAL A 31 22.96 -13.11 -10.38
N LEU A 32 24.26 -13.42 -10.46
CA LEU A 32 25.11 -13.04 -11.58
C LEU A 32 24.68 -13.72 -12.89
N GLU A 33 24.31 -14.99 -12.85
CA GLU A 33 23.76 -15.73 -14.01
C GLU A 33 22.44 -15.10 -14.47
N ALA A 34 21.52 -14.80 -13.55
CA ALA A 34 20.26 -14.13 -13.87
C ALA A 34 20.48 -12.72 -14.44
N GLN A 35 21.43 -11.95 -13.89
CA GLN A 35 21.79 -10.64 -14.40
C GLN A 35 22.39 -10.72 -15.80
N ALA A 36 23.29 -11.65 -16.06
CA ALA A 36 23.87 -11.88 -17.38
C ALA A 36 22.80 -12.28 -18.40
N TYR A 37 21.87 -13.15 -18.01
CA TYR A 37 20.74 -13.53 -18.85
C TYR A 37 19.81 -12.36 -19.16
N LEU A 38 19.45 -11.55 -18.15
CA LEU A 38 18.64 -10.35 -18.33
C LEU A 38 19.33 -9.33 -19.23
N MET A 39 20.61 -9.03 -19.00
CA MET A 39 21.35 -8.04 -19.77
C MET A 39 21.55 -8.48 -21.22
N SER A 40 21.85 -9.76 -21.46
CA SER A 40 21.95 -10.29 -22.82
C SER A 40 20.60 -10.29 -23.54
N SER A 41 19.51 -10.58 -22.84
CA SER A 41 18.15 -10.52 -23.40
C SER A 41 17.73 -9.09 -23.73
N LEU A 42 17.95 -8.15 -22.80
CA LEU A 42 17.68 -6.73 -23.02
C LEU A 42 18.51 -6.18 -24.18
N ARG A 43 19.79 -6.56 -24.27
CA ARG A 43 20.65 -6.18 -25.39
C ARG A 43 20.09 -6.69 -26.71
N LYS A 44 19.66 -7.94 -26.81
CA LYS A 44 19.02 -8.48 -28.03
C LYS A 44 17.76 -7.71 -28.42
N VAL A 45 16.93 -7.34 -27.44
CA VAL A 45 15.73 -6.53 -27.68
C VAL A 45 16.11 -5.15 -28.19
N VAL A 46 17.07 -4.49 -27.56
CA VAL A 46 17.56 -3.16 -27.99
C VAL A 46 18.21 -3.22 -29.38
N ASP A 47 19.08 -4.20 -29.62
CA ASP A 47 19.72 -4.41 -30.92
C ASP A 47 18.67 -4.66 -32.02
N GLY A 48 17.61 -5.42 -31.72
CA GLY A 48 16.48 -5.63 -32.62
C GLY A 48 15.64 -4.37 -32.87
N ILE A 49 15.42 -3.54 -31.84
CA ILE A 49 14.72 -2.25 -31.97
C ILE A 49 15.55 -1.25 -32.79
N LEU A 50 16.86 -1.25 -32.61
CA LEU A 50 17.79 -0.33 -33.28
C LEU A 50 18.24 -0.82 -34.66
N GLN A 51 17.85 -2.03 -35.06
CA GLN A 51 18.23 -2.59 -36.36
C GLN A 51 17.66 -1.74 -37.49
N GLY A 52 18.55 -1.07 -38.25
CA GLY A 52 18.18 -0.19 -39.36
C GLY A 52 17.98 1.29 -38.98
N VAL A 53 18.21 1.67 -37.72
CA VAL A 53 18.22 3.08 -37.30
C VAL A 53 19.60 3.67 -37.55
N ASP A 54 19.69 4.71 -38.38
CA ASP A 54 20.93 5.44 -38.63
C ASP A 54 21.30 6.28 -37.38
N THR A 55 22.32 5.84 -36.66
CA THR A 55 22.78 6.46 -35.41
C THR A 55 23.32 7.88 -35.61
N ASN A 56 23.58 8.29 -36.85
CA ASN A 56 24.16 9.59 -37.18
C ASN A 56 23.12 10.62 -37.68
N ALA A 57 21.84 10.22 -37.88
CA ALA A 57 20.93 10.99 -38.73
C ALA A 57 19.74 11.69 -38.03
N SER A 58 19.59 11.63 -36.71
CA SER A 58 18.35 12.13 -36.09
C SER A 58 18.52 13.32 -35.14
N PRO A 59 18.16 14.55 -35.57
CA PRO A 59 17.95 15.70 -34.69
C PRO A 59 16.92 15.43 -33.58
N ALA A 60 16.05 14.42 -33.75
CA ALA A 60 15.12 14.00 -32.70
C ALA A 60 15.84 13.32 -31.52
N ALA A 61 17.02 12.73 -31.73
CA ALA A 61 17.83 12.15 -30.66
C ALA A 61 18.41 13.23 -29.74
N GLU A 62 18.80 14.40 -30.27
CA GLU A 62 19.24 15.54 -29.44
C GLU A 62 18.10 16.12 -28.60
N LYS A 63 16.90 16.24 -29.18
CA LYS A 63 15.70 16.64 -28.42
C LYS A 63 15.32 15.59 -27.37
N TRP A 64 15.44 14.31 -27.67
CA TRP A 64 15.20 13.23 -26.71
C TRP A 64 16.22 13.24 -25.58
N ASN A 65 17.51 13.38 -25.91
CA ASN A 65 18.60 13.52 -24.95
C ASN A 65 18.42 14.77 -24.08
N SER A 66 17.98 15.90 -24.65
CA SER A 66 17.67 17.10 -23.86
C SER A 66 16.46 16.89 -22.95
N MET A 67 15.43 16.16 -23.39
CA MET A 67 14.28 15.80 -22.54
C MET A 67 14.65 14.82 -21.41
N VAL A 68 15.56 13.88 -21.67
CA VAL A 68 16.10 12.96 -20.67
C VAL A 68 16.97 13.71 -19.66
N LEU A 69 17.86 14.59 -20.13
CA LEU A 69 18.72 15.45 -19.29
C LEU A 69 17.92 16.47 -18.47
N MET A 70 16.83 16.99 -19.02
CA MET A 70 15.89 17.87 -18.30
C MET A 70 14.94 17.11 -17.36
N GLY A 71 15.03 15.77 -17.31
CA GLY A 71 14.21 14.89 -16.49
C GLY A 71 12.73 15.04 -16.80
N PHE A 72 12.25 14.37 -17.87
CA PHE A 72 10.85 14.27 -18.32
C PHE A 72 9.86 15.11 -17.48
N ARG A 73 9.82 16.43 -17.74
CA ARG A 73 8.96 17.33 -16.97
C ARG A 73 7.51 16.92 -17.19
N HIS A 74 6.79 16.72 -16.11
CA HIS A 74 5.37 16.44 -16.14
C HIS A 74 4.63 17.60 -16.81
N THR A 75 3.60 17.29 -17.61
CA THR A 75 2.58 18.29 -17.94
C THR A 75 2.03 18.84 -16.63
N ASN A 76 2.00 20.17 -16.49
CA ASN A 76 1.64 20.98 -15.31
C ASN A 76 0.26 20.72 -14.64
N VAL A 77 -0.37 19.57 -14.87
CA VAL A 77 -1.55 19.16 -14.12
C VAL A 77 -1.08 18.59 -12.79
N VAL A 78 -0.95 19.47 -11.80
CA VAL A 78 -0.86 19.13 -10.38
C VAL A 78 -2.12 18.34 -10.02
N LYS A 79 -2.07 17.02 -10.19
CA LYS A 79 -2.98 16.11 -9.50
C LYS A 79 -2.30 15.74 -8.19
N LEU A 80 -3.08 15.76 -7.11
CA LEU A 80 -2.80 15.39 -5.71
C LEU A 80 -2.29 13.94 -5.51
N TRP A 81 -1.43 13.47 -6.41
CA TRP A 81 -0.97 12.09 -6.51
C TRP A 81 0.44 11.98 -5.95
N SER A 82 0.69 10.89 -5.22
CA SER A 82 2.05 10.52 -4.81
C SER A 82 2.87 10.25 -6.07
N PRO A 83 4.02 10.91 -6.28
CA PRO A 83 4.89 10.61 -7.41
C PRO A 83 5.50 9.23 -7.17
N TYR A 84 4.89 8.20 -7.75
CA TYR A 84 5.25 6.81 -7.50
C TYR A 84 6.77 6.62 -7.68
N THR A 85 7.46 6.24 -6.60
CA THR A 85 8.93 6.33 -6.46
C THR A 85 9.73 5.30 -7.27
N ASN A 86 9.06 4.46 -8.05
CA ASN A 86 9.69 3.42 -8.88
C ASN A 86 9.27 3.58 -10.34
N GLN A 87 9.56 4.74 -10.95
CA GLN A 87 9.55 4.79 -12.41
C GLN A 87 10.58 3.79 -12.92
N ALA A 88 10.23 3.02 -13.95
CA ALA A 88 11.18 2.11 -14.57
C ALA A 88 12.44 2.91 -14.96
N PHE A 89 13.62 2.42 -14.57
CA PHE A 89 14.93 3.05 -14.81
C PHE A 89 15.21 4.36 -14.04
N SER A 90 14.45 4.71 -13.00
CA SER A 90 14.83 5.81 -12.09
C SER A 90 15.99 5.43 -11.18
N LEU A 91 16.72 6.44 -10.69
CA LEU A 91 17.71 6.25 -9.63
C LEU A 91 17.05 5.58 -8.41
N PRO A 92 17.77 4.73 -7.66
CA PRO A 92 17.24 4.12 -6.44
C PRO A 92 16.69 5.21 -5.50
N PRO A 93 15.49 5.04 -4.92
CA PRO A 93 14.95 5.99 -3.96
C PRO A 93 15.95 6.19 -2.82
N SER A 94 16.37 7.42 -2.57
CA SER A 94 17.18 7.73 -1.39
C SER A 94 16.27 7.75 -0.16
N PHE A 95 16.61 6.95 0.85
CA PHE A 95 15.86 6.96 2.10
C PHE A 95 16.03 8.33 2.78
N SER A 96 14.92 9.05 2.94
CA SER A 96 14.88 10.34 3.62
C SER A 96 13.67 10.41 4.53
N ILE A 97 13.91 10.44 5.84
CA ILE A 97 12.85 10.48 6.85
C ILE A 97 12.04 11.78 6.73
N SER A 98 12.68 12.89 6.33
CA SER A 98 11.98 14.16 6.08
C SER A 98 10.93 14.03 4.98
N THR A 99 11.22 13.26 3.93
CA THR A 99 10.27 12.99 2.84
C THR A 99 9.09 12.18 3.35
N LEU A 100 9.32 11.17 4.20
CA LEU A 100 8.25 10.39 4.84
C LEU A 100 7.34 11.25 5.72
N ILE A 101 7.92 12.19 6.48
CA ILE A 101 7.16 13.14 7.31
C ILE A 101 6.30 14.04 6.42
N SER A 102 6.86 14.58 5.34
CA SER A 102 6.10 15.43 4.40
C SER A 102 4.94 14.67 3.77
N LEU A 103 5.16 13.42 3.35
CA LEU A 103 4.12 12.58 2.78
C LEU A 103 3.00 12.31 3.80
N ALA A 104 3.33 12.00 5.05
CA ALA A 104 2.34 11.85 6.11
C ALA A 104 1.60 13.16 6.45
N GLN A 105 2.28 14.30 6.39
CA GLN A 105 1.70 15.63 6.63
C GLN A 105 0.69 16.03 5.54
N THR A 106 0.96 15.72 4.27
CA THR A 106 0.00 16.01 3.18
C THR A 106 -1.32 15.25 3.31
N ARG A 107 -1.39 14.25 4.21
CA ARG A 107 -2.55 13.37 4.42
C ARG A 107 -3.18 13.52 5.81
N LEU A 108 -2.81 14.57 6.56
CA LEU A 108 -3.03 14.71 8.01
C LEU A 108 -4.49 14.95 8.44
N GLU A 109 -5.49 14.66 7.61
CA GLU A 109 -6.90 14.81 7.98
C GLU A 109 -7.42 13.64 8.83
N ALA A 110 -6.69 12.51 8.87
CA ALA A 110 -7.06 11.34 9.67
C ALA A 110 -6.10 11.10 10.85
N THR A 111 -6.65 10.78 12.03
CA THR A 111 -5.89 10.37 13.24
C THR A 111 -4.84 9.28 12.95
N ALA A 112 -5.12 8.42 11.97
CA ALA A 112 -4.24 7.38 11.48
C ALA A 112 -2.93 7.89 10.84
N TRP A 113 -2.97 8.99 10.08
CA TRP A 113 -1.79 9.60 9.46
C TRP A 113 -0.97 10.41 10.47
N GLY A 114 -1.63 11.04 11.44
CA GLY A 114 -0.96 11.68 12.59
C GLY A 114 -0.10 10.70 13.39
N TRP A 115 -0.57 9.46 13.59
CA TRP A 115 0.24 8.42 14.25
C TRP A 115 1.48 8.05 13.47
N LEU A 116 1.36 7.90 12.15
CA LEU A 116 2.50 7.58 11.30
C LEU A 116 3.53 8.71 11.30
N LYS A 117 3.07 9.96 11.18
CA LYS A 117 3.93 11.15 11.28
C LYS A 117 4.72 11.16 12.59
N ASN A 118 4.06 10.93 13.72
CA ASN A 118 4.72 10.93 15.03
C ASN A 118 5.81 9.85 15.15
N GLU A 119 5.57 8.67 14.58
CA GLU A 119 6.61 7.62 14.56
C GLU A 119 7.75 7.97 13.60
N CYS A 120 7.48 8.57 12.44
CA CYS A 120 8.53 9.07 11.54
C CYS A 120 9.38 10.16 12.22
N GLU A 121 8.75 11.12 12.93
CA GLU A 121 9.45 12.15 13.71
C GLU A 121 10.29 11.54 14.83
N HIS A 122 9.78 10.49 15.48
CA HIS A 122 10.54 9.76 16.50
C HIS A 122 11.78 9.08 15.90
N VAL A 123 11.63 8.34 14.80
CA VAL A 123 12.75 7.70 14.10
C VAL A 123 13.75 8.76 13.62
N LYS A 124 13.29 9.90 13.10
CA LYS A 124 14.14 11.04 12.73
C LYS A 124 14.94 11.57 13.91
N SER A 125 14.30 11.77 15.06
CA SER A 125 14.97 12.29 16.26
C SER A 125 16.08 11.37 16.76
N ILE A 126 15.94 10.06 16.56
CA ILE A 126 16.98 9.08 16.89
C ILE A 126 18.06 9.09 15.81
N HIS A 127 17.67 9.02 14.54
CA HIS A 127 18.59 9.08 13.41
C HIS A 127 19.50 10.31 13.47
N ASP A 128 18.93 11.51 13.68
CA ASP A 128 19.68 12.77 13.69
C ASP A 128 20.70 12.83 14.84
N ARG A 129 20.48 12.09 15.94
CA ARG A 129 21.46 11.96 17.04
C ARG A 129 22.61 11.00 16.74
N PHE A 130 22.40 10.05 15.83
CA PHE A 130 23.36 8.99 15.51
C PHE A 130 23.88 9.06 14.07
N ARG A 131 23.51 10.10 13.32
CA ARG A 131 23.75 10.25 11.87
C ARG A 131 25.20 9.99 11.48
N ASP A 132 26.13 10.52 12.27
CA ASP A 132 27.57 10.43 11.99
C ASP A 132 28.19 9.09 12.41
N ASN A 133 27.42 8.23 13.10
CA ASN A 133 27.84 6.93 13.62
C ASN A 133 27.21 5.74 12.89
N ILE A 134 26.52 5.95 11.76
CA ILE A 134 25.95 4.86 10.96
C ILE A 134 26.95 4.46 9.88
N ALA A 135 27.86 3.53 10.20
CA ALA A 135 28.74 2.92 9.20
C ALA A 135 27.94 1.94 8.32
N GLN A 136 28.09 2.03 7.00
CA GLN A 136 27.33 1.21 6.02
C GLN A 136 27.55 -0.30 6.14
N SER A 137 28.60 -0.76 6.81
CA SER A 137 28.93 -2.18 6.99
C SER A 137 28.64 -2.73 8.40
N GLU A 138 28.15 -1.91 9.32
CA GLU A 138 27.91 -2.29 10.71
C GLU A 138 26.42 -2.43 11.02
N ASN A 139 26.12 -3.08 12.16
CA ASN A 139 24.75 -3.18 12.61
C ASN A 139 24.20 -1.80 12.94
N LEU A 140 22.90 -1.58 12.66
CA LEU A 140 22.22 -0.42 13.22
C LEU A 140 22.36 -0.42 14.74
N LEU A 141 22.63 0.75 15.31
CA LEU A 141 22.60 0.96 16.75
C LEU A 141 21.26 0.48 17.31
N THR A 142 21.29 -0.28 18.41
CA THR A 142 20.12 -0.99 18.97
C THR A 142 18.89 -0.09 19.14
N LYS A 143 19.07 1.19 19.50
CA LYS A 143 17.96 2.14 19.64
C LYS A 143 17.34 2.53 18.30
N TYR A 144 18.18 2.76 17.28
CA TYR A 144 17.72 3.11 15.93
C TYR A 144 17.10 1.90 15.21
N ASP A 145 17.72 0.73 15.34
CA ASP A 145 17.19 -0.56 14.86
C ASP A 145 15.78 -0.83 15.40
N LYS A 146 15.59 -0.72 16.72
CA LYS A 146 14.29 -0.91 17.37
C LYS A 146 13.23 0.08 16.89
N ALA A 147 13.61 1.34 16.70
CA ALA A 147 12.69 2.39 16.26
C ALA A 147 12.29 2.22 14.79
N LEU A 148 13.25 1.88 13.92
CA LEU A 148 13.00 1.65 12.49
C LEU A 148 12.15 0.38 12.29
N GLY A 149 12.45 -0.71 13.01
CA GLY A 149 11.64 -1.93 12.97
C GLY A 149 10.22 -1.75 13.52
N ALA A 150 10.02 -0.88 14.52
CA ALA A 150 8.68 -0.50 14.97
C ALA A 150 7.93 0.30 13.90
N LEU A 151 8.59 1.28 13.26
CA LEU A 151 7.99 2.04 12.17
C LEU A 151 7.61 1.14 10.98
N GLU A 152 8.48 0.21 10.60
CA GLU A 152 8.20 -0.78 9.54
C GLU A 152 6.94 -1.59 9.87
N LEU A 153 6.86 -2.14 11.09
CA LEU A 153 5.69 -2.89 11.55
C LEU A 153 4.40 -2.05 11.50
N LEU A 154 4.47 -0.77 11.88
CA LEU A 154 3.31 0.13 11.81
C LEU A 154 2.83 0.28 10.35
N VAL A 155 3.76 0.54 9.44
CA VAL A 155 3.47 0.80 8.03
C VAL A 155 2.95 -0.45 7.34
N VAL A 156 3.57 -1.61 7.54
CA VAL A 156 3.08 -2.90 7.00
C VAL A 156 1.62 -3.14 7.40
N ASN A 157 1.29 -2.98 8.68
CA ASN A 157 -0.08 -3.15 9.16
C ASN A 157 -1.05 -2.12 8.54
N LYS A 158 -0.60 -0.89 8.29
CA LYS A 158 -1.40 0.13 7.59
C LYS A 158 -1.65 -0.26 6.15
N VAL A 159 -0.63 -0.71 5.42
CA VAL A 159 -0.79 -1.20 4.03
C VAL A 159 -1.76 -2.38 4.00
N ASN A 160 -1.56 -3.38 4.85
CA ASN A 160 -2.44 -4.56 4.95
C ASN A 160 -3.90 -4.18 5.23
N ARG A 161 -4.13 -3.27 6.19
CA ARG A 161 -5.49 -2.80 6.51
C ARG A 161 -6.12 -2.04 5.33
N ARG A 162 -5.37 -1.16 4.68
CA ARG A 162 -5.86 -0.37 3.53
C ARG A 162 -6.15 -1.26 2.33
N ALA A 163 -5.27 -2.21 2.02
CA ALA A 163 -5.47 -3.21 0.97
C ALA A 163 -6.75 -4.03 1.20
N GLY A 164 -7.00 -4.46 2.45
CA GLY A 164 -8.24 -5.14 2.82
C GLY A 164 -9.50 -4.28 2.67
N LEU A 165 -9.45 -3.02 3.13
CA LEU A 165 -10.56 -2.07 3.00
C LEU A 165 -10.84 -1.67 1.55
N LEU A 166 -9.79 -1.49 0.75
CA LEU A 166 -9.90 -1.22 -0.69
C LEU A 166 -10.75 -2.30 -1.35
N GLY A 167 -10.53 -3.56 -1.00
CA GLY A 167 -11.30 -4.66 -1.57
C GLY A 167 -12.78 -4.66 -1.20
N GLN A 168 -13.11 -4.28 0.03
CA GLN A 168 -14.51 -4.15 0.49
C GLN A 168 -15.22 -2.95 -0.15
N ARG A 169 -14.52 -1.83 -0.30
CA ARG A 169 -15.11 -0.58 -0.80
C ARG A 169 -15.27 -0.58 -2.31
N THR A 170 -14.34 -1.19 -3.05
CA THR A 170 -14.35 -1.25 -4.52
C THR A 170 -15.66 -1.82 -5.04
N SER A 171 -16.16 -2.92 -4.47
CA SER A 171 -17.41 -3.56 -4.90
C SER A 171 -18.65 -2.69 -4.66
N GLN A 172 -18.55 -1.69 -3.79
CA GLN A 172 -19.63 -0.76 -3.48
C GLN A 172 -19.55 0.54 -4.28
N ARG A 173 -18.49 0.73 -5.08
CA ARG A 173 -18.32 1.96 -5.87
C ARG A 173 -19.20 1.90 -7.12
N PRO A 174 -19.92 2.97 -7.49
CA PRO A 174 -20.78 2.97 -8.69
C PRO A 174 -20.04 2.52 -9.97
N GLY A 175 -18.77 2.91 -10.10
CA GLY A 175 -17.92 2.56 -11.24
C GLY A 175 -17.48 1.10 -11.35
N CYS A 176 -17.65 0.32 -10.28
CA CYS A 176 -17.15 -1.06 -10.20
C CYS A 176 -18.20 -2.06 -9.71
N SER A 177 -19.29 -1.61 -9.08
CA SER A 177 -20.29 -2.45 -8.42
C SER A 177 -20.95 -3.46 -9.35
N HIS A 178 -21.09 -3.11 -10.63
CA HIS A 178 -21.65 -3.98 -11.65
C HIS A 178 -20.86 -5.29 -11.84
N ASN A 179 -19.56 -5.33 -11.47
CA ASN A 179 -18.71 -6.52 -11.54
C ASN A 179 -18.89 -7.48 -10.34
N TYR A 180 -19.65 -7.08 -9.31
CA TYR A 180 -19.76 -7.81 -8.06
C TYR A 180 -21.21 -8.23 -7.74
N ILE A 181 -21.34 -9.32 -6.98
CA ILE A 181 -22.57 -9.82 -6.36
C ILE A 181 -22.30 -9.93 -4.86
N ILE A 182 -23.26 -9.47 -4.05
CA ILE A 182 -23.24 -9.67 -2.61
C ILE A 182 -24.25 -10.77 -2.30
N THR A 183 -23.78 -11.88 -1.76
CA THR A 183 -24.61 -13.02 -1.35
C THR A 183 -24.54 -13.22 0.15
N ARG A 184 -25.64 -13.63 0.79
CA ARG A 184 -25.58 -14.12 2.17
C ARG A 184 -25.11 -15.56 2.17
N ARG A 185 -24.15 -15.86 3.03
CA ARG A 185 -23.66 -17.20 3.29
C ARG A 185 -23.98 -17.55 4.74
N SER A 186 -24.84 -18.53 4.92
CA SER A 186 -25.10 -19.10 6.24
C SER A 186 -23.90 -19.92 6.70
N GLN A 187 -23.61 -19.82 8.00
CA GLN A 187 -22.52 -20.54 8.64
C GLN A 187 -23.08 -21.58 9.60
N ASP A 188 -22.37 -22.70 9.75
CA ASP A 188 -22.76 -23.77 10.68
C ASP A 188 -22.78 -23.29 12.14
N GLN A 189 -21.96 -22.28 12.46
CA GLN A 189 -21.95 -21.57 13.74
C GLN A 189 -21.75 -20.07 13.52
N GLY A 190 -22.68 -19.25 14.01
CA GLY A 190 -22.60 -17.78 13.96
C GLY A 190 -23.62 -17.14 13.00
N PRO A 191 -23.67 -15.79 12.96
CA PRO A 191 -24.59 -15.09 12.07
C PRO A 191 -24.19 -15.25 10.61
N ASP A 192 -25.18 -15.19 9.71
CA ASP A 192 -24.94 -15.12 8.27
C ASP A 192 -23.90 -14.04 7.92
N ILE A 193 -22.98 -14.37 7.02
CA ILE A 193 -21.97 -13.43 6.55
C ILE A 193 -22.34 -12.96 5.14
N LEU A 194 -22.19 -11.66 4.90
CA LEU A 194 -22.22 -11.10 3.55
C LEU A 194 -20.91 -11.43 2.84
N GLU A 195 -20.99 -12.26 1.81
CA GLU A 195 -19.87 -12.55 0.94
C GLU A 195 -19.99 -11.73 -0.34
N THR A 196 -18.94 -10.97 -0.66
CA THR A 196 -18.83 -10.30 -1.96
C THR A 196 -18.08 -11.22 -2.92
N ARG A 197 -18.69 -11.55 -4.04
CA ARG A 197 -18.10 -12.34 -5.13
C ARG A 197 -18.16 -11.55 -6.44
N ARG A 198 -17.29 -11.86 -7.39
CA ARG A 198 -17.41 -11.32 -8.76
C ARG A 198 -18.51 -12.06 -9.53
N LYS A 199 -19.21 -11.35 -10.42
CA LYS A 199 -20.18 -11.97 -11.35
C LYS A 199 -19.46 -12.99 -12.25
N GLY A 200 -20.18 -14.01 -12.72
CA GLY A 200 -19.70 -14.91 -13.78
C GLY A 200 -18.54 -15.84 -13.44
N GLY A 201 -18.23 -16.07 -12.16
CA GLY A 201 -17.10 -16.94 -11.80
C GLY A 201 -15.71 -16.31 -12.03
N LEU A 202 -15.64 -15.01 -12.31
CA LEU A 202 -14.42 -14.18 -12.49
C LEU A 202 -13.45 -14.16 -11.29
N ARG A 203 -13.65 -15.00 -10.28
CA ARG A 203 -12.61 -15.31 -9.29
C ARG A 203 -11.44 -16.09 -9.92
N SER A 204 -11.64 -16.75 -11.07
CA SER A 204 -10.70 -17.77 -11.54
C SER A 204 -9.82 -17.37 -12.73
N ASP A 205 -10.20 -16.34 -13.51
CA ASP A 205 -9.49 -15.99 -14.75
C ASP A 205 -8.85 -14.60 -14.67
N GLU A 206 -7.70 -14.54 -14.00
CA GLU A 206 -6.85 -13.36 -13.95
C GLU A 206 -6.38 -12.90 -15.34
N LYS A 207 -6.21 -13.84 -16.26
CA LYS A 207 -5.83 -13.54 -17.64
C LYS A 207 -6.96 -12.79 -18.34
N TYR A 208 -8.19 -13.28 -18.21
CA TYR A 208 -9.36 -12.56 -18.73
C TYR A 208 -9.46 -11.15 -18.16
N LEU A 209 -9.26 -10.97 -16.86
CA LEU A 209 -9.29 -9.64 -16.24
C LEU A 209 -8.18 -8.74 -16.77
N PHE A 210 -6.96 -9.25 -16.89
CA PHE A 210 -5.84 -8.49 -17.43
C PHE A 210 -6.10 -8.03 -18.87
N GLU A 211 -6.71 -8.91 -19.69
CA GLU A 211 -6.99 -8.63 -21.10
C GLU A 211 -8.24 -7.76 -21.32
N ASN A 212 -9.26 -7.87 -20.47
CA ASN A 212 -10.59 -7.27 -20.71
C ASN A 212 -10.97 -6.16 -19.71
N ASP A 213 -10.44 -6.15 -18.49
CA ASP A 213 -10.72 -5.13 -17.48
C ASP A 213 -9.46 -4.87 -16.61
N LEU A 214 -8.46 -4.24 -17.22
CA LEU A 214 -7.17 -3.97 -16.60
C LEU A 214 -7.29 -3.10 -15.34
N LEU A 215 -8.30 -2.22 -15.26
CA LEU A 215 -8.55 -1.42 -14.07
C LEU A 215 -8.99 -2.30 -12.89
N ASP A 216 -9.98 -3.17 -13.10
CA ASP A 216 -10.45 -4.10 -12.06
C ASP A 216 -9.39 -5.17 -11.72
N TYR A 217 -8.55 -5.56 -12.69
CA TYR A 217 -7.36 -6.36 -12.45
C TYR A 217 -6.40 -5.69 -11.47
N CYS A 218 -6.01 -4.43 -11.71
CA CYS A 218 -5.07 -3.73 -10.84
C CYS A 218 -5.64 -3.52 -9.44
N VAL A 219 -6.88 -3.04 -9.33
CA VAL A 219 -7.53 -2.78 -8.02
C VAL A 219 -7.74 -4.07 -7.21
N PHE A 220 -7.92 -5.21 -7.89
CA PHE A 220 -7.98 -6.51 -7.23
C PHE A 220 -6.64 -6.93 -6.64
N ASN A 221 -5.59 -6.87 -7.45
CA ASN A 221 -4.27 -7.32 -7.06
C ASN A 221 -3.63 -6.40 -6.01
N LEU A 222 -4.02 -5.12 -5.95
CA LEU A 222 -3.62 -4.20 -4.87
C LEU A 222 -4.13 -4.60 -3.47
N ARG A 223 -5.03 -5.59 -3.38
CA ARG A 223 -5.47 -6.19 -2.11
C ARG A 223 -4.44 -7.15 -1.53
N ALA A 224 -3.48 -7.60 -2.36
CA ALA A 224 -2.42 -8.49 -1.93
C ALA A 224 -1.57 -7.82 -0.85
N ARG A 225 -1.13 -8.62 0.13
CA ARG A 225 -0.30 -8.13 1.24
C ARG A 225 1.16 -8.01 0.79
N PRO A 226 1.83 -6.87 1.06
CA PRO A 226 3.23 -6.65 0.63
C PRO A 226 4.27 -7.31 1.54
N ASP A 227 3.88 -7.82 2.72
CA ASP A 227 4.77 -8.52 3.66
C ASP A 227 5.12 -9.92 3.14
N ARG A 228 6.23 -10.01 2.41
CA ARG A 228 6.73 -11.22 1.76
C ARG A 228 6.65 -12.50 2.62
N GLN A 229 6.33 -13.60 1.94
CA GLN A 229 6.48 -15.03 2.29
C GLN A 229 5.45 -15.73 3.18
N ALA A 230 4.55 -15.04 3.89
CA ALA A 230 3.63 -15.73 4.80
C ALA A 230 2.37 -16.35 4.14
N ASN A 231 2.09 -16.07 2.86
CA ASN A 231 0.97 -16.69 2.15
C ASN A 231 1.40 -17.15 0.75
N LEU A 232 2.31 -18.11 0.68
CA LEU A 232 1.94 -19.27 -0.12
C LEU A 232 0.76 -19.88 0.64
N ASP A 233 -0.47 -19.46 0.34
CA ASP A 233 -1.56 -20.40 0.57
C ASP A 233 -1.14 -21.65 -0.21
N PRO A 234 -1.00 -22.84 0.41
CA PRO A 234 -0.62 -24.04 -0.34
C PRO A 234 -1.54 -24.30 -1.54
N LYS A 235 -2.73 -23.66 -1.57
CA LYS A 235 -3.67 -23.67 -2.68
C LYS A 235 -3.46 -22.56 -3.72
N GLU A 236 -2.83 -21.43 -3.38
CA GLU A 236 -2.51 -20.35 -4.32
C GLU A 236 -0.99 -20.28 -4.50
N ASN A 237 -0.49 -21.07 -5.44
CA ASN A 237 0.90 -21.11 -5.89
C ASN A 237 1.26 -19.83 -6.67
N ARG A 238 1.08 -18.66 -6.06
CA ARG A 238 1.11 -17.35 -6.72
C ARG A 238 2.07 -16.40 -6.02
N LEU A 239 2.91 -15.73 -6.80
CA LEU A 239 3.72 -14.60 -6.35
C LEU A 239 2.87 -13.33 -6.47
N PRO A 240 2.53 -12.65 -5.36
CA PRO A 240 1.80 -11.39 -5.44
C PRO A 240 2.61 -10.36 -6.23
N LEU A 241 1.97 -9.71 -7.19
CA LEU A 241 2.57 -8.61 -7.95
C LEU A 241 2.88 -7.44 -7.02
N ASP A 242 4.04 -6.83 -7.21
CA ASP A 242 4.44 -5.64 -6.48
C ASP A 242 3.41 -4.52 -6.68
N HIS A 243 3.02 -3.85 -5.60
CA HIS A 243 2.07 -2.73 -5.68
C HIS A 243 2.60 -1.66 -6.63
N ALA A 244 3.91 -1.43 -6.67
CA ALA A 244 4.48 -0.43 -7.57
C ALA A 244 4.19 -0.67 -9.04
N LEU A 245 4.28 -1.93 -9.48
CA LEU A 245 3.95 -2.32 -10.83
C LEU A 245 2.45 -2.13 -11.10
N LEU A 246 1.59 -2.51 -10.15
CA LEU A 246 0.14 -2.39 -10.29
C LEU A 246 -0.33 -0.93 -10.41
N PHE A 247 0.25 -0.03 -9.60
CA PHE A 247 -0.03 1.39 -9.71
C PHE A 247 0.45 1.95 -11.05
N SER A 248 1.64 1.56 -11.51
CA SER A 248 2.19 1.98 -12.81
C SER A 248 1.34 1.51 -13.99
N LEU A 249 0.93 0.24 -14.00
CA LEU A 249 0.04 -0.34 -15.01
C LEU A 249 -1.28 0.41 -15.07
N ARG A 250 -1.88 0.66 -13.90
CA ARG A 250 -3.14 1.39 -13.79
C ARG A 250 -3.02 2.82 -14.31
N GLU A 251 -1.96 3.54 -13.97
CA GLU A 251 -1.76 4.92 -14.43
C GLU A 251 -1.61 5.00 -15.94
N ASN A 252 -0.82 4.10 -16.53
CA ASN A 252 -0.65 4.00 -17.99
C ASN A 252 -1.98 3.66 -18.70
N HIS A 253 -2.74 2.70 -18.15
CA HIS A 253 -4.08 2.35 -18.62
C HIS A 253 -5.00 3.57 -18.60
N LEU A 254 -5.12 4.22 -17.44
CA LEU A 254 -5.98 5.37 -17.27
C LEU A 254 -5.55 6.54 -18.15
N ALA A 255 -4.26 6.79 -18.37
CA ALA A 255 -3.80 7.86 -19.26
C ALA A 255 -4.39 7.74 -20.67
N LYS A 256 -4.40 6.51 -21.21
CA LYS A 256 -4.87 6.18 -22.57
C LYS A 256 -6.37 5.92 -22.67
N SER A 257 -7.06 5.85 -21.54
CA SER A 257 -8.46 5.44 -21.47
C SER A 257 -9.47 6.56 -21.71
N SER A 258 -10.69 6.15 -22.06
CA SER A 258 -11.85 7.04 -22.24
C SER A 258 -12.27 7.73 -20.94
N PHE A 259 -13.06 8.79 -21.06
CA PHE A 259 -13.65 9.47 -19.89
C PHE A 259 -14.51 8.53 -19.04
N LYS A 260 -15.28 7.64 -19.69
CA LYS A 260 -16.11 6.64 -19.00
C LYS A 260 -15.25 5.72 -18.12
N GLU A 261 -14.13 5.23 -18.64
CA GLU A 261 -13.23 4.35 -17.88
C GLU A 261 -12.56 5.10 -16.72
N LYS A 262 -12.10 6.35 -16.95
CA LYS A 262 -11.57 7.23 -15.90
C LYS A 262 -12.59 7.49 -14.79
N SER A 263 -13.87 7.66 -15.14
CA SER A 263 -14.95 7.93 -14.19
C SER A 263 -15.27 6.75 -13.26
N ARG A 264 -14.75 5.54 -13.54
CA ARG A 264 -14.89 4.40 -12.62
C ARG A 264 -14.13 4.62 -11.31
N VAL A 265 -13.07 5.43 -11.36
CA VAL A 265 -12.31 5.85 -10.17
C VAL A 265 -12.96 7.12 -9.62
N ASP A 266 -13.95 6.93 -8.75
CA ASP A 266 -14.58 8.03 -8.02
C ASP A 266 -13.62 8.63 -6.98
N GLU A 267 -14.04 9.74 -6.36
CA GLU A 267 -13.23 10.47 -5.37
C GLU A 267 -12.81 9.59 -4.19
N ILE A 268 -13.70 8.71 -3.71
CA ILE A 268 -13.45 7.82 -2.58
C ILE A 268 -12.41 6.76 -2.96
N LEU A 269 -12.59 6.10 -4.10
CA LEU A 269 -11.64 5.11 -4.60
C LEU A 269 -10.29 5.75 -4.92
N SER A 270 -10.29 6.97 -5.47
CA SER A 270 -9.08 7.75 -5.70
C SER A 270 -8.35 8.04 -4.39
N SER A 271 -9.07 8.44 -3.34
CA SER A 271 -8.51 8.70 -2.02
C SER A 271 -7.92 7.43 -1.40
N ASP A 272 -8.65 6.32 -1.43
CA ASP A 272 -8.18 5.03 -0.89
C ASP A 272 -6.92 4.51 -1.61
N LEU A 273 -6.89 4.61 -2.94
CA LEU A 273 -5.74 4.23 -3.75
C LEU A 273 -4.54 5.14 -3.48
N SER A 274 -4.77 6.44 -3.35
CA SER A 274 -3.71 7.41 -3.06
C SER A 274 -3.11 7.21 -1.66
N ASP A 275 -3.95 6.90 -0.68
CA ASP A 275 -3.53 6.59 0.68
C ASP A 275 -2.74 5.27 0.74
N LEU A 276 -3.17 4.26 -0.02
CA LEU A 276 -2.46 2.98 -0.15
C LEU A 276 -1.09 3.17 -0.80
N ALA A 277 -1.03 3.94 -1.91
CA ALA A 277 0.21 4.29 -2.59
C ALA A 277 1.21 4.97 -1.65
N ALA A 278 0.76 6.00 -0.93
CA ALA A 278 1.62 6.70 0.03
C ALA A 278 2.13 5.78 1.15
N CYS A 279 1.29 4.89 1.71
CA CYS A 279 1.75 3.92 2.71
C CYS A 279 2.78 2.93 2.11
N HIS A 280 2.55 2.49 0.88
CA HIS A 280 3.45 1.58 0.18
C HIS A 280 4.80 2.25 -0.12
N GLU A 281 4.82 3.51 -0.55
CA GLU A 281 6.06 4.25 -0.77
C GLU A 281 6.89 4.40 0.51
N ILE A 282 6.22 4.68 1.64
CA ILE A 282 6.89 4.72 2.94
C ILE A 282 7.49 3.35 3.27
N LEU A 283 6.75 2.27 3.01
CA LEU A 283 7.22 0.90 3.25
C LEU A 283 8.45 0.59 2.39
N VAL A 284 8.38 0.86 1.09
CA VAL A 284 9.49 0.65 0.16
C VAL A 284 10.72 1.43 0.60
N ALA A 285 10.57 2.70 0.98
CA ALA A 285 11.67 3.51 1.47
C ALA A 285 12.34 2.88 2.70
N ILE A 286 11.56 2.43 3.68
CA ILE A 286 12.07 1.75 4.88
C ILE A 286 12.76 0.43 4.50
N SER A 287 12.14 -0.39 3.65
CA SER A 287 12.70 -1.69 3.25
C SER A 287 13.97 -1.56 2.41
N LEU A 288 14.14 -0.44 1.69
CA LEU A 288 15.34 -0.10 0.93
C LEU A 288 16.44 0.57 1.79
N HIS A 289 16.13 1.03 3.01
CA HIS A 289 17.12 1.56 3.94
C HIS A 289 18.23 0.52 4.21
N ARG A 290 19.48 0.98 4.25
CA ARG A 290 20.65 0.14 4.56
C ARG A 290 21.53 0.84 5.60
N PRO A 291 22.01 0.12 6.64
CA PRO A 291 21.71 -1.29 6.97
C PRO A 291 20.22 -1.54 7.30
N GLN A 292 19.71 -2.75 7.03
CA GLN A 292 18.31 -3.09 7.33
C GLN A 292 18.08 -3.25 8.84
N SER A 293 16.91 -2.83 9.32
CA SER A 293 16.46 -3.12 10.67
C SER A 293 15.99 -4.57 10.82
N HIS A 294 16.03 -5.08 12.06
CA HIS A 294 15.42 -6.37 12.36
C HIS A 294 13.89 -6.26 12.39
N ALA A 295 13.23 -7.24 11.79
CA ALA A 295 11.78 -7.38 11.90
C ALA A 295 11.38 -7.59 13.36
N ARG A 296 10.32 -6.92 13.80
CA ARG A 296 9.84 -6.97 15.19
C ARG A 296 8.42 -7.48 15.26
N THR A 297 8.12 -8.21 16.32
CA THR A 297 6.75 -8.68 16.59
C THR A 297 5.91 -7.59 17.27
N LEU A 298 4.58 -7.71 17.17
CA LEU A 298 3.68 -6.77 17.83
C LEU A 298 3.86 -6.75 19.35
N ASP A 299 4.14 -7.90 19.96
CA ASP A 299 4.33 -8.02 21.41
C ASP A 299 5.62 -7.35 21.87
N GLU A 300 6.73 -7.56 21.15
CA GLU A 300 7.99 -6.84 21.40
C GLU A 300 7.82 -5.33 21.33
N VAL A 301 7.10 -4.85 20.30
CA VAL A 301 6.86 -3.41 20.11
C VAL A 301 5.96 -2.86 21.21
N LYS A 302 4.89 -3.55 21.61
CA LYS A 302 4.03 -3.12 22.73
C LYS A 302 4.77 -3.07 24.08
N GLN A 303 5.71 -3.99 24.30
CA GLN A 303 6.51 -4.01 25.52
C GLN A 303 7.49 -2.82 25.56
N SER A 304 8.17 -2.55 24.45
CA SER A 304 9.23 -1.54 24.38
C SER A 304 8.75 -0.12 24.04
N GLU A 305 7.75 0.03 23.19
CA GLU A 305 7.26 1.32 22.69
C GLU A 305 5.98 1.74 23.42
N LYS A 306 6.04 2.86 24.16
CA LYS A 306 4.92 3.36 24.97
C LYS A 306 4.20 4.58 24.36
N ARG A 307 4.51 4.93 23.11
CA ARG A 307 3.92 6.07 22.39
C ARG A 307 2.45 5.81 22.03
N LYS A 308 1.72 6.89 21.75
CA LYS A 308 0.26 6.85 21.47
C LYS A 308 -0.15 5.83 20.39
N PRO A 309 0.55 5.70 19.24
CA PRO A 309 0.16 4.75 18.19
C PRO A 309 0.13 3.30 18.70
N TRP A 310 1.10 2.92 19.53
CA TRP A 310 1.27 1.58 20.06
C TRP A 310 0.32 1.25 21.21
N LYS A 311 -0.03 2.25 22.02
CA LYS A 311 -1.10 2.15 23.02
C LYS A 311 -2.47 1.96 22.36
N ALA A 312 -2.73 2.69 21.28
CA ALA A 312 -4.00 2.63 20.55
C ALA A 312 -4.15 1.38 19.66
N PHE A 313 -3.05 0.69 19.33
CA PHE A 313 -3.06 -0.56 18.57
C PHE A 313 -3.80 -1.71 19.29
N GLY A 314 -4.06 -1.57 20.59
CA GLY A 314 -4.88 -2.49 21.38
C GLY A 314 -6.38 -2.18 21.39
N LEU A 315 -6.84 -1.14 20.68
CA LEU A 315 -8.27 -0.87 20.56
C LEU A 315 -8.92 -2.01 19.78
N ARG A 316 -9.77 -2.77 20.48
CA ARG A 316 -10.57 -3.86 19.91
C ARG A 316 -11.51 -3.28 18.87
N TYR A 317 -11.43 -3.78 17.64
CA TYR A 317 -12.47 -3.53 16.65
C TYR A 317 -13.74 -4.28 17.06
N PHE A 318 -14.89 -3.66 16.84
CA PHE A 318 -16.16 -4.35 16.98
C PHE A 318 -16.15 -5.58 16.06
N THR A 319 -16.50 -6.72 16.63
CA THR A 319 -16.76 -7.95 15.87
C THR A 319 -17.99 -7.76 14.99
N ASN A 320 -18.11 -8.53 13.91
CA ASN A 320 -19.31 -8.51 13.06
C ASN A 320 -20.59 -8.74 13.87
N ASN A 321 -20.53 -9.55 14.93
CA ASN A 321 -21.65 -9.79 15.84
C ASN A 321 -22.01 -8.53 16.65
N GLU A 322 -21.02 -7.81 17.18
CA GLU A 322 -21.24 -6.55 17.89
C GLU A 322 -21.79 -5.47 16.96
N CYS A 323 -21.25 -5.35 15.74
CA CYS A 323 -21.79 -4.47 14.70
C CYS A 323 -23.23 -4.85 14.32
N SER A 324 -23.54 -6.15 14.22
CA SER A 324 -24.91 -6.62 13.93
C SER A 324 -25.87 -6.28 15.06
N LYS A 325 -25.47 -6.43 16.32
CA LYS A 325 -26.27 -6.04 17.48
C LYS A 325 -26.52 -4.53 17.50
N LEU A 326 -25.49 -3.73 17.29
CA LEU A 326 -25.58 -2.27 17.15
C LEU A 326 -26.51 -1.88 15.99
N GLY A 327 -26.37 -2.52 14.83
CA GLY A 327 -27.23 -2.29 13.67
C GLY A 327 -28.69 -2.65 13.93
N LYS A 328 -28.97 -3.78 14.61
CA LYS A 328 -30.33 -4.16 15.00
C LYS A 328 -30.94 -3.17 15.99
N ALA A 329 -30.17 -2.72 16.97
CA ALA A 329 -30.60 -1.68 17.91
C ALA A 329 -30.89 -0.37 17.17
N LEU A 330 -30.01 0.08 16.28
CA LEU A 330 -30.24 1.27 15.45
C LEU A 330 -31.52 1.16 14.60
N PHE A 331 -31.74 0.03 13.94
CA PHE A 331 -32.93 -0.14 13.11
C PHE A 331 -34.23 -0.17 13.94
N LYS A 332 -34.25 -1.00 14.98
CA LYS A 332 -35.43 -1.18 15.83
C LYS A 332 -35.74 0.04 16.68
N ASP A 333 -34.71 0.64 17.27
CA ASP A 333 -34.87 1.67 18.30
C ASP A 333 -34.81 3.08 17.71
N PHE A 334 -34.26 3.28 16.50
CA PHE A 334 -34.14 4.62 15.90
C PHE A 334 -34.77 4.74 14.50
N TYR A 335 -34.54 3.81 13.58
CA TYR A 335 -35.05 3.92 12.20
C TYR A 335 -36.57 3.70 12.08
N GLU A 336 -37.13 2.78 12.88
CA GLU A 336 -38.57 2.50 12.91
C GLU A 336 -39.37 3.54 13.71
N ILE A 337 -38.71 4.44 14.45
CA ILE A 337 -39.39 5.55 15.12
C ILE A 337 -39.81 6.58 14.06
N GLN A 338 -41.12 6.76 13.88
CA GLN A 338 -41.64 7.84 13.05
C GLN A 338 -41.27 9.20 13.66
N LEU A 339 -40.37 9.92 12.98
CA LEU A 339 -40.07 11.31 13.29
C LEU A 339 -41.35 12.13 13.23
N PRO A 340 -41.66 12.91 14.29
CA PRO A 340 -42.94 13.59 14.36
C PRO A 340 -42.94 14.79 13.39
N SER A 341 -43.65 14.63 12.26
CA SER A 341 -43.79 15.64 11.21
C SER A 341 -45.03 16.54 11.36
N ASP A 342 -45.84 16.28 12.39
CA ASP A 342 -47.13 16.93 12.64
C ASP A 342 -47.05 18.13 13.61
N ARG A 343 -48.18 18.82 13.83
CA ARG A 343 -48.31 19.96 14.77
C ARG A 343 -47.75 19.62 16.16
N LYS A 344 -47.04 20.59 16.76
CA LYS A 344 -46.44 20.52 18.11
C LYS A 344 -47.52 20.40 19.20
N ASN A 345 -47.98 19.19 19.45
CA ASN A 345 -48.90 18.82 20.52
C ASN A 345 -48.19 17.90 21.54
N MET A 346 -48.90 17.45 22.58
CA MET A 346 -48.31 16.56 23.60
C MET A 346 -47.77 15.26 23.00
N ALA A 347 -48.46 14.68 22.01
CA ALA A 347 -48.00 13.48 21.31
C ALA A 347 -46.70 13.70 20.52
N TRP A 348 -46.51 14.89 19.92
CA TRP A 348 -45.26 15.29 19.27
C TRP A 348 -44.10 15.33 20.28
N LEU A 349 -44.38 15.86 21.47
CA LEU A 349 -43.37 16.02 22.53
C LEU A 349 -42.92 14.66 23.10
N ASP A 350 -43.86 13.73 23.27
CA ASP A 350 -43.56 12.36 23.72
C ASP A 350 -42.78 11.55 22.67
N ARG A 351 -43.14 11.66 21.38
CA ARG A 351 -42.38 11.03 20.28
C ARG A 351 -40.96 11.58 20.17
N THR A 352 -40.79 12.89 20.36
CA THR A 352 -39.47 13.54 20.34
C THR A 352 -38.59 13.07 21.50
N LYS A 353 -39.15 12.93 22.71
CA LYS A 353 -38.45 12.37 23.88
C LYS A 353 -38.01 10.92 23.64
N SER A 354 -38.88 10.09 23.08
CA SER A 354 -38.54 8.70 22.73
C SER A 354 -37.45 8.60 21.68
N SER A 355 -37.51 9.44 20.63
CA SER A 355 -36.46 9.51 19.60
C SER A 355 -35.11 9.94 20.19
N ARG A 356 -35.13 10.94 21.09
CA ARG A 356 -33.93 11.42 21.77
C ARG A 356 -33.34 10.36 22.70
N LYS A 357 -34.17 9.66 23.47
CA LYS A 357 -33.75 8.56 24.35
C LYS A 357 -33.11 7.42 23.54
N ALA A 358 -33.66 7.09 22.38
CA ALA A 358 -33.06 6.10 21.48
C ALA A 358 -31.72 6.57 20.91
N LEU A 359 -31.61 7.84 20.52
CA LEU A 359 -30.35 8.44 20.06
C LEU A 359 -29.28 8.42 21.18
N GLU A 360 -29.65 8.77 22.41
CA GLU A 360 -28.79 8.74 23.59
C GLU A 360 -28.38 7.31 24.00
N ALA A 361 -29.20 6.30 23.73
CA ALA A 361 -28.85 4.90 23.98
C ALA A 361 -27.92 4.32 22.90
N PHE A 362 -27.91 4.90 21.70
CA PHE A 362 -27.05 4.48 20.60
C PHE A 362 -25.61 5.01 20.71
N TRP A 363 -25.44 6.27 21.14
CA TRP A 363 -24.15 6.91 21.39
C TRP A 363 -23.53 6.45 22.70
#